data_AF-A0A453AMH7-F1
#
_entry.id   AF-A0A453AMH7-F1
#
_cell.length_a   1.000
_cell.length_b   1.000
_cell.length_c   1.000
_cell.angle_alpha   90.00
_cell.angle_beta   90.00
_cell.angle_gamma   90.00
#
_symmetry.space_group_name_H-M   'P 1'
#
loop_
_entity.id
_entity.type
_entity.pdbx_description
1 polymer ?
#
loop_
_entity_poly.entity_id
_entity_poly.type
_entity_poly.pdbx_seq_one_letter_code
_entity_poly.pdbx_strand_id
1 'polypeptide(L)'
;MSPVVFYGSPQGVPVKKPMSLLRLLREIHIDLKKQTDLISRDVVWATFPRQDEAIRFSKEHAHTKVFSYQDHLSGQRRFLVSTHDEFWRRYNNMDPQIRHHYEVIQEGSPCHIYFDLEFNAKLNQKRDADEMVDTLVAVTFSALQDKYSIEGQEEWIIELDSSNEEKFSRHLIIRIPKTAFKDNSHVGAFISEICSRIAAQRAANPNLDKLYITKDSGAEPVDQLFVDTAVYSRNRCFRLAFSSKSGKKSFLVATGRFKCKNMNDKELFMESLICRLDDDCDKLLICKLDLECKKALHFDTEASVTRIQGKNCRVTIDTYRSDFPQAYTYGRSPFPALDGFIESIASFGSVSGKIRCWYWFSQDGLMIYSMSRSRYCEHIGREHKSNHVFFAFSIQYLTK
;
A
#
# COMPACT_ATOMS: atom_id res chain seq x y z
N MET A 1 60.13 -25.28 -48.34
CA MET A 1 59.25 -24.20 -47.84
C MET A 1 59.77 -23.80 -46.47
N SER A 2 60.07 -22.52 -46.31
CA SER A 2 60.52 -21.90 -45.06
C SER A 2 59.32 -21.71 -44.09
N PRO A 3 59.51 -21.22 -42.84
CA PRO A 3 59.30 -21.95 -41.59
C PRO A 3 58.09 -21.37 -40.81
N VAL A 4 57.82 -21.64 -39.54
CA VAL A 4 58.35 -20.89 -38.39
C VAL A 4 57.85 -21.51 -37.09
N VAL A 5 58.77 -21.63 -36.13
CA VAL A 5 58.57 -21.94 -34.70
C VAL A 5 58.27 -20.65 -33.91
N PHE A 6 57.32 -20.75 -32.96
CA PHE A 6 57.08 -19.98 -31.72
C PHE A 6 57.67 -18.57 -31.51
N TYR A 7 56.79 -17.65 -31.08
CA TYR A 7 57.04 -16.81 -29.89
C TYR A 7 55.77 -16.74 -29.02
N GLY A 8 55.87 -17.28 -27.81
CA GLY A 8 55.04 -16.83 -26.69
C GLY A 8 55.50 -15.44 -26.26
N SER A 9 54.54 -14.54 -26.03
CA SER A 9 54.81 -13.29 -25.32
C SER A 9 54.91 -13.59 -23.81
N PRO A 10 55.93 -13.09 -23.08
CA PRO A 10 56.13 -13.31 -21.64
C PRO A 10 55.26 -12.44 -20.73
N GLN A 11 54.24 -11.76 -21.25
CA GLN A 11 53.39 -10.89 -20.43
C GLN A 11 51.94 -11.27 -20.64
N GLY A 12 51.31 -11.77 -19.57
CA GLY A 12 49.93 -12.24 -19.56
C GLY A 12 48.99 -11.24 -20.21
N VAL A 13 48.26 -11.69 -21.23
CA VAL A 13 47.11 -10.94 -21.74
C VAL A 13 46.13 -10.80 -20.58
N PRO A 14 45.70 -9.57 -20.21
CA PRO A 14 44.69 -9.40 -19.18
C PRO A 14 43.47 -10.24 -19.58
N VAL A 15 42.96 -11.04 -18.64
CA VAL A 15 41.71 -11.79 -18.82
C VAL A 15 40.69 -10.82 -19.43
N LYS A 16 40.37 -11.00 -20.71
CA LYS A 16 39.33 -10.23 -21.37
C LYS A 16 38.06 -10.46 -20.55
N LYS A 17 37.67 -9.45 -19.77
CA LYS A 17 36.38 -9.41 -19.07
C LYS A 17 35.30 -9.80 -20.08
N PRO A 18 34.44 -10.79 -19.79
CA PRO A 18 33.59 -11.34 -20.81
C PRO A 18 32.51 -10.33 -21.21
N MET A 19 32.68 -9.75 -22.40
CA MET A 19 31.61 -9.14 -23.21
C MET A 19 30.42 -10.09 -23.42
N SER A 20 30.59 -11.40 -23.13
CA SER A 20 29.53 -12.40 -23.20
C SER A 20 28.55 -12.36 -22.03
N LEU A 21 28.95 -11.98 -20.81
CA LEU A 21 28.00 -11.91 -19.69
C LEU A 21 27.08 -10.71 -19.82
N LEU A 22 27.60 -9.54 -20.18
CA LEU A 22 26.77 -8.35 -20.41
C LEU A 22 25.83 -8.52 -21.60
N ARG A 23 26.28 -9.20 -22.65
CA ARG A 23 25.44 -9.56 -23.79
C ARG A 23 24.40 -10.61 -23.42
N LEU A 24 24.78 -11.65 -22.67
CA LEU A 24 23.86 -12.66 -22.15
C LEU A 24 22.83 -12.04 -21.18
N LEU A 25 23.23 -11.10 -20.32
CA LEU A 25 22.32 -10.37 -19.44
C LEU A 25 21.40 -9.43 -20.22
N ARG A 26 21.87 -8.81 -21.32
CA ARG A 26 20.99 -8.08 -22.24
C ARG A 26 20.03 -9.00 -22.97
N GLU A 27 20.48 -10.16 -23.44
CA GLU A 27 19.64 -11.13 -24.15
C GLU A 27 18.62 -11.76 -23.18
N ILE A 28 19.03 -12.13 -21.95
CA ILE A 28 18.13 -12.53 -20.86
C ILE A 28 17.17 -11.41 -20.50
N HIS A 29 17.61 -10.16 -20.42
CA HIS A 29 16.71 -9.02 -20.15
C HIS A 29 15.74 -8.78 -21.31
N ILE A 30 16.15 -8.95 -22.57
CA ILE A 30 15.29 -8.82 -23.75
C ILE A 30 14.30 -9.99 -23.81
N ASP A 31 14.72 -11.22 -23.50
CA ASP A 31 13.86 -12.40 -23.52
C ASP A 31 12.93 -12.44 -22.30
N LEU A 32 13.40 -12.01 -21.12
CA LEU A 32 12.55 -11.73 -19.97
C LEU A 32 11.57 -10.62 -20.32
N LYS A 33 11.99 -9.53 -20.97
CA LYS A 33 11.10 -8.45 -21.42
C LYS A 33 10.06 -8.94 -22.43
N LYS A 34 10.42 -9.83 -23.36
CA LYS A 34 9.48 -10.48 -24.29
C LYS A 34 8.52 -11.46 -23.61
N GLN A 35 8.97 -12.19 -22.58
CA GLN A 35 8.09 -13.01 -21.73
C GLN A 35 7.23 -12.16 -20.78
N THR A 36 7.73 -11.00 -20.36
CA THR A 36 7.02 -10.03 -19.51
C THR A 36 6.01 -9.23 -20.34
N ASP A 37 6.23 -9.02 -21.64
CA ASP A 37 5.25 -8.42 -22.54
C ASP A 37 4.05 -9.36 -22.81
N LEU A 38 4.13 -10.64 -22.40
CA LEU A 38 3.00 -11.60 -22.39
C LEU A 38 2.28 -11.69 -21.02
N ILE A 39 2.82 -11.08 -19.96
CA ILE A 39 2.21 -11.00 -18.63
C ILE A 39 1.82 -9.53 -18.41
N SER A 40 0.52 -9.22 -18.34
CA SER A 40 0.07 -7.84 -18.16
C SER A 40 0.84 -7.13 -17.03
N ARG A 41 1.41 -5.96 -17.34
CA ARG A 41 2.20 -5.09 -16.45
C ARG A 41 1.44 -4.53 -15.24
N ASP A 42 0.19 -4.93 -15.02
CA ASP A 42 -0.72 -4.31 -14.04
C ASP A 42 -0.65 -4.90 -12.62
N VAL A 43 0.24 -5.88 -12.37
CA VAL A 43 0.27 -6.63 -11.10
C VAL A 43 1.43 -6.17 -10.21
N VAL A 44 1.29 -5.01 -9.56
CA VAL A 44 2.25 -4.54 -8.55
C VAL A 44 1.93 -5.16 -7.19
N TRP A 45 2.89 -5.87 -6.57
CA TRP A 45 2.77 -6.39 -5.20
C TRP A 45 4.15 -6.40 -4.52
N ALA A 46 4.54 -5.29 -3.90
CA ALA A 46 5.87 -5.10 -3.32
C ALA A 46 5.81 -4.78 -1.82
N THR A 47 6.57 -5.51 -0.99
CA THR A 47 6.57 -5.32 0.46
C THR A 47 7.85 -4.66 0.97
N PHE A 48 7.72 -3.79 1.97
CA PHE A 48 8.79 -2.97 2.52
C PHE A 48 8.75 -3.01 4.05
N PRO A 49 9.91 -2.99 4.73
CA PRO A 49 9.97 -2.87 6.18
C PRO A 49 9.61 -1.45 6.65
N ARG A 50 9.86 -0.42 5.84
CA ARG A 50 9.66 0.98 6.22
C ARG A 50 8.64 1.70 5.36
N GLN A 51 7.87 2.60 5.97
CA GLN A 51 6.81 3.35 5.30
C GLN A 51 7.35 4.28 4.22
N ASP A 52 8.46 4.95 4.49
CA ASP A 52 9.07 5.91 3.56
C ASP A 52 9.60 5.24 2.28
N GLU A 53 10.06 3.99 2.39
CA GLU A 53 10.47 3.17 1.24
C GLU A 53 9.26 2.80 0.38
N ALA A 54 8.18 2.32 0.99
CA ALA A 54 6.94 2.00 0.26
C ALA A 54 6.33 3.24 -0.42
N ILE A 55 6.31 4.39 0.26
CA ILE A 55 5.83 5.65 -0.33
C ILE A 55 6.69 6.06 -1.52
N ARG A 56 8.02 5.95 -1.41
CA ARG A 56 8.93 6.28 -2.52
C ARG A 56 8.69 5.37 -3.72
N PHE A 57 8.59 4.06 -3.48
CA PHE A 57 8.28 3.10 -4.53
C PHE A 57 6.92 3.39 -5.19
N SER A 58 5.88 3.68 -4.39
CA SER A 58 4.54 3.99 -4.92
C SER A 58 4.52 5.24 -5.80
N LYS A 59 5.34 6.27 -5.50
CA LYS A 59 5.46 7.48 -6.35
C LYS A 59 6.01 7.18 -7.74
N GLU A 60 6.81 6.12 -7.89
CA GLU A 60 7.40 5.71 -9.16
C GLU A 60 6.46 4.79 -9.97
N HIS A 61 5.37 4.31 -9.36
CA HIS A 61 4.44 3.35 -9.97
C HIS A 61 3.02 3.92 -10.02
N ALA A 62 2.60 4.31 -11.24
CA ALA A 62 1.27 4.86 -11.47
C ALA A 62 0.15 3.94 -10.96
N HIS A 63 -0.93 4.54 -10.47
CA HIS A 63 -2.14 3.85 -9.96
C HIS A 63 -1.93 2.91 -8.77
N THR A 64 -0.73 2.90 -8.16
CA THR A 64 -0.48 2.13 -6.93
C THR A 64 -0.84 2.93 -5.68
N LYS A 65 -1.11 2.20 -4.60
CA LYS A 65 -1.39 2.73 -3.27
C LYS A 65 -0.58 1.98 -2.23
N VAL A 66 -0.36 2.64 -1.09
CA VAL A 66 0.37 2.07 0.04
C VAL A 66 -0.63 1.52 1.06
N PHE A 67 -0.42 0.28 1.45
CA PHE A 67 -1.10 -0.39 2.54
C PHE A 67 -0.08 -0.71 3.64
N SER A 68 -0.56 -0.91 4.86
CA SER A 68 0.22 -1.44 5.96
C SER A 68 -0.44 -2.71 6.47
N TYR A 69 0.35 -3.66 6.93
CA TYR A 69 -0.17 -4.85 7.59
C TYR A 69 0.72 -5.25 8.76
N GLN A 70 0.12 -5.94 9.72
CA GLN A 70 0.87 -6.59 10.79
C GLN A 70 1.07 -8.06 10.42
N ASP A 71 2.34 -8.44 10.23
CA ASP A 71 2.73 -9.79 9.85
C ASP A 71 2.33 -10.79 10.93
N HIS A 72 1.59 -11.84 10.56
CA HIS A 72 0.99 -12.75 11.53
C HIS A 72 2.01 -13.64 12.26
N LEU A 73 3.20 -13.85 11.68
CA LEU A 73 4.26 -14.68 12.26
C LEU A 73 5.17 -13.86 13.17
N SER A 74 5.66 -12.73 12.66
CA SER A 74 6.63 -11.89 13.35
C SER A 74 6.00 -10.80 14.22
N GLY A 75 4.70 -10.52 14.02
CA GLY A 75 4.01 -9.39 14.64
C GLY A 75 4.50 -8.02 14.16
N GLN A 76 5.45 -7.97 13.22
CA GLN A 76 6.06 -6.73 12.75
C GLN A 76 5.14 -6.01 11.77
N ARG A 77 5.11 -4.68 11.86
CA ARG A 77 4.43 -3.85 10.87
C ARG A 77 5.27 -3.81 9.58
N ARG A 78 4.62 -4.08 8.45
CA ARG A 78 5.20 -3.95 7.11
C ARG A 78 4.30 -3.07 6.25
N PHE A 79 4.82 -2.69 5.10
CA PHE A 79 4.15 -1.85 4.13
C PHE A 79 4.10 -2.57 2.79
N LEU A 80 2.98 -2.47 2.09
CA LEU A 80 2.72 -3.13 0.82
C LEU A 80 2.32 -2.07 -0.20
N VAL A 81 2.90 -2.12 -1.39
CA VAL A 81 2.49 -1.30 -2.53
C VAL A 81 1.80 -2.20 -3.56
N SER A 82 0.58 -1.82 -3.92
CA SER A 82 -0.26 -2.54 -4.88
C SER A 82 -1.31 -1.61 -5.50
N THR A 83 -1.92 -2.01 -6.61
CA THR A 83 -3.18 -1.41 -7.07
C THR A 83 -4.33 -1.89 -6.17
N HIS A 84 -5.47 -1.17 -6.16
CA HIS A 84 -6.64 -1.57 -5.39
C HIS A 84 -7.19 -2.94 -5.83
N ASP A 85 -7.31 -3.19 -7.13
CA ASP A 85 -7.84 -4.46 -7.65
C ASP A 85 -6.93 -5.64 -7.34
N GLU A 86 -5.61 -5.47 -7.50
CA GLU A 86 -4.65 -6.52 -7.15
C GLU A 86 -4.61 -6.75 -5.63
N PHE A 87 -4.73 -5.66 -4.85
CA PHE A 87 -4.85 -5.76 -3.39
C PHE A 87 -6.05 -6.61 -3.01
N TRP A 88 -7.23 -6.25 -3.51
CA TRP A 88 -8.47 -6.95 -3.22
C TRP A 88 -8.42 -8.42 -3.67
N ARG A 89 -7.88 -8.70 -4.87
CA ARG A 89 -7.78 -10.06 -5.40
C ARG A 89 -7.04 -10.99 -4.44
N ARG A 90 -5.94 -10.54 -3.84
CA ARG A 90 -5.20 -11.36 -2.86
C ARG A 90 -5.83 -11.32 -1.47
N TYR A 91 -6.25 -10.14 -1.04
CA TYR A 91 -6.84 -9.93 0.28
C TYR A 91 -8.13 -10.73 0.48
N ASN A 92 -9.00 -10.80 -0.53
CA ASN A 92 -10.24 -11.56 -0.48
C ASN A 92 -10.00 -13.08 -0.36
N ASN A 93 -8.89 -13.57 -0.93
CA ASN A 93 -8.49 -14.98 -0.86
C ASN A 93 -7.67 -15.31 0.39
N MET A 94 -7.30 -14.30 1.19
CA MET A 94 -6.54 -14.47 2.42
C MET A 94 -7.44 -15.00 3.54
N ASP A 95 -6.92 -15.87 4.41
CA ASP A 95 -7.64 -16.27 5.64
C ASP A 95 -8.03 -15.02 6.45
N PRO A 96 -9.33 -14.83 6.76
CA PRO A 96 -9.79 -13.71 7.59
C PRO A 96 -9.02 -13.53 8.89
N GLN A 97 -8.54 -14.60 9.53
CA GLN A 97 -7.86 -14.53 10.82
C GLN A 97 -6.50 -13.82 10.78
N ILE A 98 -5.88 -13.71 9.60
CA ILE A 98 -4.61 -13.00 9.40
C ILE A 98 -4.79 -11.65 8.70
N ARG A 99 -6.03 -11.20 8.50
CA ARG A 99 -6.34 -9.88 7.92
C ARG A 99 -6.12 -8.79 8.97
N HIS A 100 -4.88 -8.31 9.08
CA HIS A 100 -4.49 -7.18 9.92
C HIS A 100 -3.99 -6.02 9.06
N HIS A 101 -4.81 -5.58 8.11
CA HIS A 101 -4.43 -4.64 7.06
C HIS A 101 -5.06 -3.25 7.27
N TYR A 102 -4.33 -2.25 6.77
CA TYR A 102 -4.63 -0.83 6.91
C TYR A 102 -4.35 -0.13 5.59
N GLU A 103 -5.23 0.77 5.20
CA GLU A 103 -4.93 1.79 4.20
C GLU A 103 -3.92 2.79 4.80
N VAL A 104 -2.90 3.20 4.04
CA VAL A 104 -2.05 4.32 4.43
C VAL A 104 -2.59 5.57 3.74
N ILE A 105 -3.20 6.45 4.51
CA ILE A 105 -3.69 7.76 4.05
C ILE A 105 -2.49 8.67 3.89
N GLN A 106 -1.90 8.66 2.69
CA GLN A 106 -0.65 9.35 2.37
C GLN A 106 -0.83 10.87 2.48
N GLU A 107 0.15 11.54 3.08
CA GLU A 107 0.21 13.00 3.16
C GLU A 107 0.09 13.63 1.75
N GLY A 108 -0.75 14.67 1.65
CA GLY A 108 -0.99 15.40 0.40
C GLY A 108 -1.82 14.65 -0.65
N SER A 109 -2.38 13.49 -0.31
CA SER A 109 -3.27 12.75 -1.22
C SER A 109 -4.74 13.11 -0.94
N PRO A 110 -5.56 13.40 -1.97
CA PRO A 110 -6.97 13.67 -1.77
C PRO A 110 -7.70 12.47 -1.20
N CYS A 111 -8.69 12.75 -0.36
CA CYS A 111 -9.37 11.72 0.41
C CYS A 111 -10.82 12.11 0.72
N HIS A 112 -11.65 11.11 0.97
CA HIS A 112 -13.03 11.30 1.44
C HIS A 112 -13.07 11.78 2.89
N ILE A 113 -14.23 12.25 3.34
CA ILE A 113 -14.45 12.49 4.78
C ILE A 113 -14.51 11.12 5.45
N TYR A 114 -13.85 10.97 6.59
CA TYR A 114 -13.88 9.75 7.38
C TYR A 114 -13.85 10.08 8.87
N PHE A 115 -14.45 9.23 9.70
CA PHE A 115 -14.44 9.31 11.15
C PHE A 115 -14.03 7.97 11.76
N ASP A 116 -13.32 8.02 12.87
CA ASP A 116 -13.16 6.90 13.80
C ASP A 116 -13.94 7.23 15.06
N LEU A 117 -14.96 6.42 15.35
CA LEU A 117 -15.93 6.65 16.40
C LEU A 117 -15.74 5.56 17.45
N GLU A 118 -15.40 5.96 18.67
CA GLU A 118 -15.15 4.98 19.73
C GLU A 118 -15.44 5.47 21.14
N PHE A 119 -15.94 4.55 21.97
CA PHE A 119 -16.06 4.74 23.42
C PHE A 119 -16.10 3.41 24.16
N ASN A 120 -15.84 3.46 25.47
CA ASN A 120 -16.00 2.30 26.34
C ASN A 120 -17.50 2.05 26.60
N ALA A 121 -18.01 0.90 26.15
CA ALA A 121 -19.43 0.56 26.20
C ALA A 121 -19.92 0.39 27.65
N LYS A 122 -19.09 -0.21 28.52
CA LYS A 122 -19.42 -0.43 29.94
C LYS A 122 -19.56 0.88 30.71
N LEU A 123 -18.77 1.91 30.38
CA LEU A 123 -18.86 3.24 31.00
C LEU A 123 -20.00 4.09 30.44
N ASN A 124 -20.47 3.79 29.22
CA ASN A 124 -21.42 4.63 28.48
C ASN A 124 -22.70 3.86 28.10
N GLN A 125 -23.20 2.99 28.98
CA GLN A 125 -24.32 2.07 28.70
C GLN A 125 -25.65 2.75 28.32
N LYS A 126 -25.83 4.03 28.68
CA LYS A 126 -27.03 4.80 28.37
C LYS A 126 -26.99 5.48 27.00
N ARG A 127 -25.89 5.35 26.26
CA ARG A 127 -25.71 6.00 24.96
C ARG A 127 -26.25 5.10 23.85
N ASP A 128 -27.13 5.67 23.02
CA ASP A 128 -27.58 5.03 21.79
C ASP A 128 -26.59 5.36 20.67
N ALA A 129 -25.83 4.35 20.26
CA ALA A 129 -24.79 4.51 19.24
C ALA A 129 -25.35 4.90 17.87
N ASP A 130 -26.52 4.39 17.49
CA ASP A 130 -27.09 4.66 16.17
C ASP A 130 -27.57 6.12 16.11
N GLU A 131 -28.26 6.57 17.17
CA GLU A 131 -28.72 7.96 17.30
C GLU A 131 -27.54 8.96 17.37
N MET A 132 -26.46 8.60 18.04
CA MET A 132 -25.23 9.40 18.07
C MET A 132 -24.63 9.57 16.67
N VAL A 133 -24.57 8.48 15.89
CA VAL A 133 -24.08 8.54 14.50
C VAL A 133 -25.00 9.40 13.64
N ASP A 134 -26.32 9.24 13.74
CA ASP A 134 -27.29 10.04 12.97
C ASP A 134 -27.18 11.52 13.29
N THR A 135 -27.03 11.86 14.57
CA THR A 135 -26.85 13.25 15.02
C THR A 135 -25.53 13.83 14.48
N LEU A 136 -24.43 13.06 14.51
CA LEU A 136 -23.14 13.49 13.94
C LEU A 136 -23.23 13.71 12.43
N VAL A 137 -23.91 12.81 11.70
CA VAL A 137 -24.16 12.93 10.25
C VAL A 137 -24.94 14.21 9.95
N ALA A 138 -26.03 14.48 10.68
CA ALA A 138 -26.84 15.66 10.48
C ALA A 138 -26.04 16.96 10.66
N VAL A 139 -25.22 17.05 11.71
CA VAL A 139 -24.35 18.22 11.94
C VAL A 139 -23.29 18.34 10.84
N THR A 140 -22.74 17.21 10.37
CA THR A 140 -21.75 17.18 9.29
C THR A 140 -22.36 17.69 7.98
N PHE A 141 -23.57 17.24 7.63
CA PHE A 141 -24.28 17.68 6.43
C PHE A 141 -24.69 19.15 6.50
N SER A 142 -25.14 19.63 7.66
CA SER A 142 -25.36 21.07 7.87
C SER A 142 -24.07 21.87 7.67
N ALA A 143 -22.92 21.39 8.17
CA ALA A 143 -21.64 22.07 7.95
C ALA A 143 -21.19 22.04 6.48
N LEU A 144 -21.43 20.94 5.75
CA LEU A 144 -21.17 20.86 4.32
C LEU A 144 -22.02 21.86 3.53
N GLN A 145 -23.31 21.97 3.87
CA GLN A 145 -24.21 22.93 3.24
C GLN A 145 -23.76 24.37 3.51
N ASP A 146 -23.45 24.70 4.76
CA ASP A 146 -23.06 26.06 5.14
C ASP A 146 -21.73 26.50 4.54
N LYS A 147 -20.73 25.59 4.49
CA LYS A 147 -19.35 25.94 4.12
C LYS A 147 -19.04 25.74 2.63
N TYR A 148 -19.71 24.79 1.99
CA TYR A 148 -19.42 24.41 0.61
C TYR A 148 -20.65 24.37 -0.30
N SER A 149 -21.84 24.67 0.24
CA SER A 149 -23.12 24.55 -0.49
C SER A 149 -23.35 23.14 -1.04
N ILE A 150 -22.99 22.13 -0.24
CA ILE A 150 -23.17 20.70 -0.56
C ILE A 150 -24.26 20.14 0.35
N GLU A 151 -25.39 19.76 -0.25
CA GLU A 151 -26.49 19.09 0.45
C GLU A 151 -26.19 17.60 0.59
N GLY A 152 -26.08 17.12 1.83
CA GLY A 152 -25.72 15.73 2.11
C GLY A 152 -26.83 14.72 1.81
N GLN A 153 -26.44 13.51 1.41
CA GLN A 153 -27.35 12.38 1.20
C GLN A 153 -26.87 11.14 1.97
N GLU A 154 -27.79 10.38 2.53
CA GLU A 154 -27.49 9.16 3.31
C GLU A 154 -26.81 8.08 2.44
N GLU A 155 -27.09 8.06 1.14
CA GLU A 155 -26.51 7.15 0.16
C GLU A 155 -25.01 7.42 -0.08
N TRP A 156 -24.42 8.46 0.53
CA TRP A 156 -23.00 8.73 0.46
C TRP A 156 -22.21 8.04 1.58
N ILE A 157 -22.92 7.49 2.57
CA ILE A 157 -22.33 7.06 3.83
C ILE A 157 -22.05 5.55 3.82
N ILE A 158 -20.80 5.19 4.06
CA ILE A 158 -20.36 3.84 4.39
C ILE A 158 -20.09 3.77 5.89
N GLU A 159 -20.84 2.93 6.60
CA GLU A 159 -20.64 2.69 8.04
C GLU A 159 -20.15 1.25 8.26
N LEU A 160 -19.02 1.13 8.94
CA LEU A 160 -18.41 -0.14 9.35
C LEU A 160 -18.36 -0.22 10.87
N ASP A 161 -18.67 -1.38 11.44
CA ASP A 161 -18.65 -1.68 12.86
C ASP A 161 -17.64 -2.77 13.19
N SER A 162 -16.91 -2.55 14.27
CA SER A 162 -16.04 -3.55 14.91
C SER A 162 -16.22 -3.53 16.43
N SER A 163 -17.43 -3.17 16.87
CA SER A 163 -17.81 -3.07 18.26
C SER A 163 -17.80 -4.46 18.92
N ASN A 164 -17.64 -4.47 20.23
CA ASN A 164 -17.75 -5.65 21.07
C ASN A 164 -18.33 -5.26 22.44
N GLU A 165 -18.47 -6.22 23.34
CA GLU A 165 -19.05 -6.02 24.68
C GLU A 165 -18.34 -4.94 25.52
N GLU A 166 -17.07 -4.66 25.25
CA GLU A 166 -16.28 -3.69 26.01
C GLU A 166 -16.18 -2.32 25.32
N LYS A 167 -16.21 -2.32 23.99
CA LYS A 167 -15.87 -1.15 23.18
C LYS A 167 -16.84 -1.00 22.02
N PHE A 168 -17.46 0.18 21.95
CA PHE A 168 -18.04 0.67 20.71
C PHE A 168 -16.92 1.14 19.78
N SER A 169 -16.93 0.72 18.51
CA SER A 169 -15.94 1.12 17.52
C SER A 169 -16.51 1.05 16.11
N ARG A 170 -16.77 2.21 15.51
CA ARG A 170 -17.25 2.33 14.13
C ARG A 170 -16.36 3.24 13.29
N HIS A 171 -16.21 2.89 12.02
CA HIS A 171 -15.68 3.80 11.02
C HIS A 171 -16.85 4.32 10.17
N LEU A 172 -16.86 5.62 9.92
CA LEU A 172 -17.82 6.27 9.03
C LEU A 172 -17.06 6.91 7.88
N ILE A 173 -17.42 6.66 6.64
CA ILE A 173 -16.82 7.28 5.45
C ILE A 173 -17.94 7.93 4.64
N ILE A 174 -17.78 9.21 4.30
CA ILE A 174 -18.76 9.97 3.50
C ILE A 174 -18.14 10.28 2.13
N ARG A 175 -18.65 9.61 1.09
CA ARG A 175 -18.19 9.75 -0.29
C ARG A 175 -19.07 10.73 -1.05
N ILE A 176 -18.64 11.97 -1.15
CA ILE A 176 -19.35 12.99 -1.90
C ILE A 176 -19.11 12.74 -3.40
N PRO A 177 -20.14 12.59 -4.25
CA PRO A 177 -19.95 12.34 -5.67
C PRO A 177 -19.05 13.41 -6.33
N LYS A 178 -18.05 12.94 -7.10
CA LYS A 178 -17.10 13.79 -7.86
C LYS A 178 -16.29 14.79 -7.04
N THR A 179 -16.33 14.66 -5.71
CA THR A 179 -15.76 15.64 -4.79
C THR A 179 -14.95 14.93 -3.71
N ALA A 180 -13.79 15.47 -3.39
CA ALA A 180 -12.96 14.99 -2.28
C ALA A 180 -12.38 16.16 -1.49
N PHE A 181 -11.84 15.92 -0.31
CA PHE A 181 -10.97 16.91 0.33
C PHE A 181 -9.57 16.84 -0.26
N LYS A 182 -8.88 17.98 -0.29
CA LYS A 182 -7.52 18.10 -0.85
C LYS A 182 -6.53 17.11 -0.23
N ASP A 183 -6.61 16.92 1.08
CA ASP A 183 -5.96 15.83 1.81
C ASP A 183 -6.60 15.67 3.20
N ASN A 184 -6.09 14.71 3.99
CA ASN A 184 -6.62 14.41 5.31
C ASN A 184 -6.41 15.52 6.35
N SER A 185 -5.47 16.44 6.15
CA SER A 185 -5.31 17.60 7.03
C SER A 185 -6.47 18.58 6.85
N HIS A 186 -6.99 18.71 5.63
CA HIS A 186 -8.17 19.51 5.34
C HIS A 186 -9.45 18.86 5.89
N VAL A 187 -9.55 17.52 5.83
CA VAL A 187 -10.61 16.79 6.55
C VAL A 187 -10.52 17.08 8.05
N GLY A 188 -9.34 16.96 8.66
CA GLY A 188 -9.15 17.22 10.09
C GLY A 188 -9.52 18.65 10.53
N ALA A 189 -9.21 19.65 9.71
CA ALA A 189 -9.63 21.03 9.94
C ALA A 189 -11.17 21.17 9.87
N PHE A 190 -11.80 20.53 8.89
CA PHE A 190 -13.26 20.53 8.76
C PHE A 190 -13.96 19.80 9.92
N ILE A 191 -13.41 18.67 10.37
CA ILE A 191 -13.95 17.95 11.54
C ILE A 191 -13.76 18.77 12.82
N SER A 192 -12.67 19.54 12.92
CA SER A 192 -12.47 20.47 14.05
C SER A 192 -13.51 21.60 14.08
N GLU A 193 -13.93 22.13 12.92
CA GLU A 193 -15.08 23.04 12.81
C GLU A 193 -16.37 22.37 13.30
N ILE A 194 -16.63 21.12 12.89
CA ILE A 194 -17.81 20.37 13.35
C ILE A 194 -17.79 20.19 14.86
N CYS A 195 -16.67 19.74 15.43
CA CYS A 195 -16.51 19.61 16.88
C CYS A 195 -16.74 20.95 17.61
N SER A 196 -16.23 22.06 17.05
CA SER A 196 -16.41 23.40 17.62
C SER A 196 -17.87 23.85 17.57
N ARG A 197 -18.59 23.57 16.47
CA ARG A 197 -20.04 23.83 16.34
C ARG A 197 -20.85 23.04 17.37
N ILE A 198 -20.54 21.75 17.53
CA ILE A 198 -21.19 20.88 18.52
C ILE A 198 -20.99 21.44 19.92
N ALA A 199 -19.76 21.81 20.28
CA ALA A 199 -19.43 22.36 21.59
C ALA A 199 -20.15 23.69 21.85
N ALA A 200 -20.17 24.59 20.86
CA ALA A 200 -20.81 25.91 20.99
C ALA A 200 -22.33 25.81 21.18
N GLN A 201 -22.97 24.79 20.60
CA GLN A 201 -24.43 24.60 20.65
C GLN A 201 -24.88 23.61 21.72
N ARG A 202 -23.96 22.95 22.42
CA ARG A 202 -24.24 21.88 23.40
C ARG A 202 -25.28 22.30 24.45
N ALA A 203 -25.14 23.50 25.01
CA ALA A 203 -26.05 23.99 26.07
C ALA A 203 -27.46 24.30 25.55
N ALA A 204 -27.60 24.70 24.28
CA ALA A 204 -28.88 25.08 23.69
C ALA A 204 -29.59 23.92 22.97
N ASN A 205 -28.88 22.84 22.66
CA ASN A 205 -29.40 21.70 21.91
C ASN A 205 -29.09 20.38 22.63
N PRO A 206 -30.06 19.83 23.41
CA PRO A 206 -29.88 18.58 24.15
C PRO A 206 -29.51 17.36 23.27
N ASN A 207 -29.84 17.38 21.97
CA ASN A 207 -29.44 16.30 21.08
C ASN A 207 -27.91 16.27 20.86
N LEU A 208 -27.23 17.41 20.93
CA LEU A 208 -25.77 17.48 20.77
C LEU A 208 -25.02 16.98 22.00
N ASP A 209 -25.64 17.07 23.19
CA ASP A 209 -25.09 16.47 24.41
C ASP A 209 -24.98 14.94 24.31
N LYS A 210 -25.83 14.30 23.50
CA LYS A 210 -25.79 12.86 23.26
C LYS A 210 -24.46 12.39 22.67
N LEU A 211 -23.76 13.27 21.94
CA LEU A 211 -22.48 12.97 21.29
C LEU A 211 -21.29 12.91 22.27
N TYR A 212 -21.49 13.37 23.51
CA TYR A 212 -20.44 13.35 24.52
C TYR A 212 -20.43 12.02 25.27
N ILE A 213 -19.25 11.47 25.45
CA ILE A 213 -19.00 10.23 26.21
C ILE A 213 -18.09 10.53 27.38
N THR A 214 -18.26 9.74 28.43
CA THR A 214 -17.43 9.80 29.62
C THR A 214 -16.21 8.92 29.40
N LYS A 215 -15.02 9.51 29.59
CA LYS A 215 -13.74 8.80 29.56
C LYS A 215 -13.19 8.68 30.98
N ASP A 216 -12.76 7.48 31.35
CA ASP A 216 -11.98 7.28 32.56
C ASP A 216 -10.56 7.79 32.34
N SER A 217 -10.21 8.89 33.00
CA SER A 217 -8.89 9.52 32.90
C SER A 217 -8.06 9.38 34.18
N GLY A 218 -8.49 8.54 35.13
CA GLY A 218 -7.78 8.25 36.37
C GLY A 218 -7.81 9.35 37.44
N ALA A 219 -8.19 10.57 37.09
CA ALA A 219 -8.44 11.67 38.04
C ALA A 219 -9.94 11.91 38.21
N GLU A 220 -10.59 12.48 37.19
CA GLU A 220 -12.02 12.73 37.13
C GLU A 220 -12.56 12.32 35.76
N PRO A 221 -13.84 11.92 35.64
CA PRO A 221 -14.44 11.62 34.36
C PRO A 221 -14.49 12.89 33.49
N VAL A 222 -13.86 12.86 32.31
CA VAL A 222 -13.88 13.97 31.37
C VAL A 222 -14.86 13.64 30.25
N ASP A 223 -15.80 14.55 30.01
CA ASP A 223 -16.69 14.51 28.85
C ASP A 223 -15.93 14.93 27.60
N GLN A 224 -15.93 14.06 26.59
CA GLN A 224 -15.37 14.34 25.27
C GLN A 224 -16.31 13.82 24.20
N LEU A 225 -16.19 14.32 22.97
CA LEU A 225 -16.91 13.72 21.85
C LEU A 225 -16.40 12.29 21.61
N PHE A 226 -17.30 11.41 21.18
CA PHE A 226 -16.98 10.05 20.73
C PHE A 226 -16.18 9.96 19.42
N VAL A 227 -15.78 11.10 18.85
CA VAL A 227 -14.99 11.22 17.61
C VAL A 227 -13.49 11.26 17.96
N ASP A 228 -12.71 10.30 17.48
CA ASP A 228 -11.25 10.35 17.57
C ASP A 228 -10.68 11.31 16.51
N THR A 229 -10.30 12.52 16.93
CA THR A 229 -9.69 13.52 16.04
C THR A 229 -8.20 13.26 15.79
N ALA A 230 -7.56 12.34 16.51
CA ALA A 230 -6.16 12.01 16.30
C ALA A 230 -5.92 11.28 14.96
N VAL A 231 -6.98 10.83 14.27
CA VAL A 231 -6.91 10.15 12.97
C VAL A 231 -6.49 11.02 11.79
N TYR A 232 -6.53 12.34 11.95
CA TYR A 232 -6.12 13.29 10.91
C TYR A 232 -4.63 13.63 11.01
N SER A 233 -3.79 12.59 11.10
CA SER A 233 -2.33 12.71 11.16
C SER A 233 -1.67 12.31 9.83
N ARG A 234 -0.44 12.77 9.58
CA ARG A 234 0.29 12.43 8.36
C ARG A 234 0.50 10.91 8.22
N ASN A 235 0.30 10.38 7.00
CA ASN A 235 0.50 8.96 6.66
C ASN A 235 -0.24 8.00 7.60
N ARG A 236 -1.47 8.38 8.03
CA ARG A 236 -2.27 7.60 8.99
C ARG A 236 -2.57 6.22 8.43
N CYS A 237 -2.30 5.19 9.23
CA CYS A 237 -2.80 3.84 8.94
C CYS A 237 -4.24 3.74 9.44
N PHE A 238 -5.18 3.48 8.54
CA PHE A 238 -6.61 3.34 8.85
C PHE A 238 -7.09 1.93 8.49
N ARG A 239 -7.76 1.25 9.43
CA ARG A 239 -8.02 -0.20 9.29
C ARG A 239 -9.01 -0.47 8.17
N LEU A 240 -8.70 -1.45 7.32
CA LEU A 240 -9.54 -1.83 6.18
C LEU A 240 -10.80 -2.59 6.61
N ALA A 241 -11.83 -2.53 5.76
CA ALA A 241 -12.96 -3.46 5.85
C ALA A 241 -12.46 -4.91 5.87
N PHE A 242 -13.11 -5.75 6.69
CA PHE A 242 -12.78 -7.15 6.96
C PHE A 242 -11.45 -7.40 7.67
N SER A 243 -10.73 -6.36 8.12
CA SER A 243 -9.53 -6.50 8.93
C SER A 243 -9.81 -6.33 10.42
N SER A 244 -9.08 -7.08 11.25
CA SER A 244 -9.03 -6.90 12.70
C SER A 244 -7.71 -6.26 13.13
N LYS A 245 -7.65 -5.74 14.37
CA LYS A 245 -6.37 -5.45 15.00
C LYS A 245 -5.68 -6.78 15.31
N SER A 246 -4.34 -6.82 15.22
CA SER A 246 -3.60 -8.04 15.56
C SER A 246 -3.94 -8.53 16.97
N GLY A 247 -4.14 -9.84 17.09
CA GLY A 247 -4.58 -10.49 18.33
C GLY A 247 -6.05 -10.25 18.72
N LYS A 248 -6.83 -9.55 17.89
CA LYS A 248 -8.27 -9.31 18.12
C LYS A 248 -9.11 -10.03 17.06
N LYS A 249 -10.34 -10.38 17.44
CA LYS A 249 -11.35 -11.03 16.58
C LYS A 249 -12.49 -10.10 16.14
N SER A 250 -12.42 -8.82 16.51
CA SER A 250 -13.37 -7.79 16.06
C SER A 250 -12.94 -7.24 14.70
N PHE A 251 -13.51 -7.80 13.64
CA PHE A 251 -13.33 -7.34 12.25
C PHE A 251 -14.24 -6.16 11.95
N LEU A 252 -13.81 -5.25 11.06
CA LEU A 252 -14.68 -4.21 10.53
C LEU A 252 -15.63 -4.78 9.49
N VAL A 253 -16.93 -4.71 9.75
CA VAL A 253 -17.99 -5.21 8.85
C VAL A 253 -19.07 -4.15 8.68
N ALA A 254 -19.84 -4.20 7.59
CA ALA A 254 -20.93 -3.25 7.38
C ALA A 254 -22.00 -3.34 8.49
N THR A 255 -22.55 -2.21 8.92
CA THR A 255 -23.71 -2.16 9.84
C THR A 255 -25.04 -2.49 9.14
N GLY A 256 -25.08 -2.43 7.81
CA GLY A 256 -26.32 -2.50 7.04
C GLY A 256 -27.14 -1.19 7.06
N ARG A 257 -26.64 -0.13 7.71
CA ARG A 257 -27.21 1.23 7.62
C ARG A 257 -26.69 1.94 6.37
N PHE A 258 -27.37 3.01 5.97
CA PHE A 258 -26.97 3.88 4.86
C PHE A 258 -26.73 3.13 3.53
N LYS A 259 -25.65 3.47 2.81
CA LYS A 259 -25.28 2.91 1.50
C LYS A 259 -24.89 1.43 1.56
N CYS A 260 -24.51 0.90 2.74
CA CYS A 260 -24.03 -0.47 2.90
C CYS A 260 -25.10 -1.55 2.64
N LYS A 261 -26.38 -1.16 2.49
CA LYS A 261 -27.48 -2.09 2.18
C LYS A 261 -27.24 -2.75 0.82
N ASN A 262 -27.17 -4.08 0.82
CA ASN A 262 -27.06 -4.93 -0.39
C ASN A 262 -25.73 -4.84 -1.16
N MET A 263 -24.65 -4.31 -0.56
CA MET A 263 -23.32 -4.38 -1.17
C MET A 263 -22.70 -5.76 -1.05
N ASN A 264 -22.04 -6.22 -2.11
CA ASN A 264 -21.14 -7.37 -1.99
C ASN A 264 -19.80 -6.97 -1.35
N ASP A 265 -19.01 -7.96 -0.94
CA ASP A 265 -17.74 -7.72 -0.23
C ASP A 265 -16.75 -6.86 -1.03
N LYS A 266 -16.70 -7.02 -2.37
CA LYS A 266 -15.80 -6.22 -3.22
C LYS A 266 -16.26 -4.76 -3.26
N GLU A 267 -17.55 -4.52 -3.42
CA GLU A 267 -18.14 -3.18 -3.42
C GLU A 267 -17.89 -2.50 -2.07
N LEU A 268 -18.20 -3.17 -0.97
CA LEU A 268 -17.97 -2.63 0.37
C LEU A 268 -16.50 -2.29 0.61
N PHE A 269 -15.58 -3.19 0.23
CA PHE A 269 -14.16 -2.93 0.33
C PHE A 269 -13.75 -1.69 -0.47
N MET A 270 -14.11 -1.64 -1.76
CA MET A 270 -13.71 -0.55 -2.65
C MET A 270 -14.32 0.80 -2.22
N GLU A 271 -15.57 0.83 -1.79
CA GLU A 271 -16.24 2.04 -1.32
C GLU A 271 -15.70 2.50 0.04
N SER A 272 -15.23 1.58 0.90
CA SER A 272 -14.64 1.93 2.20
C SER A 272 -13.25 2.56 2.14
N LEU A 273 -12.57 2.50 0.99
CA LEU A 273 -11.24 3.08 0.81
C LEU A 273 -11.31 4.60 0.76
N ILE A 274 -10.62 5.24 1.70
CA ILE A 274 -10.70 6.69 1.93
C ILE A 274 -9.99 7.44 0.80
N CYS A 275 -8.93 6.89 0.23
CA CYS A 275 -8.13 7.52 -0.84
C CYS A 275 -8.50 7.00 -2.25
N ARG A 276 -9.56 6.19 -2.38
CA ARG A 276 -10.10 5.77 -3.69
C ARG A 276 -11.13 6.79 -4.15
N LEU A 277 -10.68 7.70 -5.00
CA LEU A 277 -11.55 8.69 -5.65
C LEU A 277 -12.24 8.07 -6.87
N ASP A 278 -13.36 8.69 -7.26
CA ASP A 278 -14.02 8.38 -8.52
C ASP A 278 -13.19 8.96 -9.69
N ASP A 279 -13.18 8.29 -10.85
CA ASP A 279 -12.35 8.69 -12.00
C ASP A 279 -12.71 10.08 -12.54
N ASP A 280 -13.94 10.55 -12.25
CA ASP A 280 -14.47 11.85 -12.63
C ASP A 280 -14.47 12.87 -11.47
N CYS A 281 -13.69 12.63 -10.41
CA CYS A 281 -13.47 13.61 -9.35
C CYS A 281 -12.84 14.89 -9.91
N ASP A 282 -13.62 15.96 -9.96
CA ASP A 282 -13.25 17.25 -10.54
C ASP A 282 -13.19 18.39 -9.51
N LYS A 283 -13.60 18.15 -8.26
CA LYS A 283 -13.62 19.16 -7.19
C LYS A 283 -12.87 18.71 -5.93
N LEU A 284 -11.92 19.53 -5.47
CA LEU A 284 -11.23 19.35 -4.20
C LEU A 284 -11.66 20.43 -3.20
N LEU A 285 -12.12 20.02 -2.03
CA LEU A 285 -12.50 20.88 -0.92
C LEU A 285 -11.27 21.24 -0.09
N ILE A 286 -11.13 22.53 0.20
CA ILE A 286 -10.05 23.10 0.99
C ILE A 286 -10.66 23.60 2.31
N CYS A 287 -10.22 23.02 3.42
CA CYS A 287 -10.36 23.60 4.75
C CYS A 287 -8.99 23.76 5.38
N LYS A 288 -8.55 24.97 5.69
CA LYS A 288 -7.26 25.22 6.35
C LYS A 288 -7.36 26.45 7.24
N LEU A 289 -6.43 26.59 8.18
CA LEU A 289 -6.29 27.83 8.93
C LEU A 289 -6.01 28.99 7.98
N ASP A 290 -6.76 30.07 8.16
CA ASP A 290 -6.51 31.32 7.47
C ASP A 290 -5.16 31.89 7.95
N LEU A 291 -4.25 32.09 6.99
CA LEU A 291 -2.91 32.62 7.26
C LEU A 291 -2.96 34.10 7.67
N GLU A 292 -3.98 34.84 7.21
CA GLU A 292 -4.21 36.24 7.55
C GLU A 292 -4.90 36.37 8.91
N CYS A 293 -5.76 35.42 9.25
CA CYS A 293 -6.45 35.34 10.53
C CYS A 293 -6.22 33.98 11.21
N LYS A 294 -5.19 33.87 12.05
CA LYS A 294 -4.76 32.64 12.77
C LYS A 294 -5.82 31.99 13.69
N LYS A 295 -7.06 32.46 13.68
CA LYS A 295 -8.21 31.95 14.43
C LYS A 295 -9.41 31.57 13.56
N ALA A 296 -9.39 31.85 12.26
CA ALA A 296 -10.47 31.51 11.35
C ALA A 296 -10.05 30.38 10.41
N LEU A 297 -11.01 29.54 10.02
CA LEU A 297 -10.83 28.55 8.97
C LEU A 297 -11.24 29.16 7.63
N HIS A 298 -10.40 28.95 6.63
CA HIS A 298 -10.67 29.27 5.24
C HIS A 298 -11.27 28.04 4.55
N PHE A 299 -12.40 28.26 3.88
CA PHE A 299 -13.15 27.25 3.13
C PHE A 299 -13.15 27.65 1.66
N ASP A 300 -12.66 26.78 0.79
CA ASP A 300 -12.60 27.03 -0.65
C ASP A 300 -12.68 25.70 -1.42
N THR A 301 -12.74 25.80 -2.75
CA THR A 301 -12.78 24.65 -3.64
C THR A 301 -11.87 24.88 -4.83
N GLU A 302 -11.05 23.90 -5.18
CA GLU A 302 -10.19 23.94 -6.37
C GLU A 302 -10.57 22.85 -7.36
N ALA A 303 -10.32 23.08 -8.65
CA ALA A 303 -10.51 22.06 -9.67
C ALA A 303 -9.46 20.95 -9.52
N SER A 304 -9.89 19.70 -9.58
CA SER A 304 -8.99 18.55 -9.56
C SER A 304 -8.16 18.48 -10.86
N VAL A 305 -6.84 18.45 -10.72
CA VAL A 305 -5.88 18.53 -11.85
C VAL A 305 -5.70 17.19 -12.57
N THR A 306 -6.43 16.13 -12.19
CA THR A 306 -6.32 14.79 -12.79
C THR A 306 -6.60 14.74 -14.30
N ARG A 307 -7.16 15.80 -14.91
CA ARG A 307 -7.49 15.85 -16.34
C ARG A 307 -6.34 16.15 -17.34
N ILE A 308 -5.11 16.47 -16.93
CA ILE A 308 -4.07 16.90 -17.91
C ILE A 308 -3.02 15.82 -18.28
N GLN A 309 -2.85 14.72 -17.55
CA GLN A 309 -1.84 13.70 -17.90
C GLN A 309 -2.30 12.63 -18.90
N GLY A 310 -3.38 12.88 -19.66
CA GLY A 310 -3.94 11.95 -20.64
C GLY A 310 -3.53 12.17 -22.11
N LYS A 311 -2.72 13.18 -22.44
CA LYS A 311 -2.31 13.43 -23.84
C LYS A 311 -0.80 13.64 -23.99
N ASN A 312 -0.17 12.63 -24.59
CA ASN A 312 1.11 12.67 -25.30
C ASN A 312 2.32 13.24 -24.55
N CYS A 313 2.89 12.47 -23.64
CA CYS A 313 4.33 12.53 -23.39
C CYS A 313 5.02 11.32 -24.02
N ARG A 314 5.36 11.45 -25.31
CA ARG A 314 6.50 10.70 -25.88
C ARG A 314 7.75 11.23 -25.19
N VAL A 315 8.06 10.71 -24.01
CA VAL A 315 9.34 10.98 -23.36
C VAL A 315 10.38 10.15 -24.08
N THR A 316 11.23 10.85 -24.83
CA THR A 316 12.48 10.33 -25.39
C THR A 316 13.28 9.65 -24.29
N ILE A 317 13.63 8.39 -24.54
CA ILE A 317 14.50 7.59 -23.69
C ILE A 317 15.90 8.21 -23.76
N ASP A 318 16.21 9.11 -22.84
CA ASP A 318 17.59 9.51 -22.60
C ASP A 318 18.26 8.50 -21.66
N THR A 319 19.19 7.76 -22.27
CA THR A 319 20.36 7.06 -21.70
C THR A 319 20.43 6.96 -20.17
N TYR A 320 19.98 5.81 -19.64
CA TYR A 320 20.27 5.39 -18.26
C TYR A 320 21.77 5.20 -18.05
N ARG A 321 22.30 5.95 -17.08
CA ARG A 321 23.63 5.76 -16.48
C ARG A 321 23.62 4.42 -15.72
N SER A 322 24.60 3.58 -16.03
CA SER A 322 24.74 2.23 -15.50
C SER A 322 25.35 2.21 -14.10
N ASP A 323 24.54 2.01 -13.07
CA ASP A 323 25.02 1.65 -11.73
C ASP A 323 24.69 0.16 -11.46
N PHE A 324 25.54 -0.74 -11.98
CA PHE A 324 25.51 -2.16 -11.63
C PHE A 324 26.51 -2.46 -10.51
N PRO A 325 26.14 -3.21 -9.46
CA PRO A 325 27.10 -3.67 -8.45
C PRO A 325 28.12 -4.63 -9.09
N GLN A 326 29.39 -4.23 -9.08
CA GLN A 326 30.49 -4.96 -9.71
C GLN A 326 31.15 -6.00 -8.77
N ALA A 327 30.41 -6.50 -7.76
CA ALA A 327 30.94 -7.40 -6.75
C ALA A 327 30.46 -8.84 -6.98
N TYR A 328 31.40 -9.74 -7.26
CA TYR A 328 31.17 -11.18 -7.22
C TYR A 328 30.98 -11.60 -5.77
N THR A 329 29.78 -12.03 -5.40
CA THR A 329 29.52 -12.60 -4.08
C THR A 329 29.86 -14.09 -4.10
N TYR A 330 30.94 -14.44 -3.39
CA TYR A 330 31.39 -15.82 -3.17
C TYR A 330 30.89 -16.30 -1.80
N GLY A 331 30.50 -17.58 -1.71
CA GLY A 331 29.96 -18.18 -0.48
C GLY A 331 28.47 -18.49 -0.57
N ARG A 332 27.86 -18.91 0.55
CA ARG A 332 26.42 -19.20 0.64
C ARG A 332 25.62 -17.92 0.39
N SER A 333 24.53 -18.03 -0.36
CA SER A 333 23.62 -16.91 -0.56
C SER A 333 22.80 -16.62 0.69
N PRO A 334 22.07 -15.50 0.75
CA PRO A 334 21.12 -15.20 1.82
C PRO A 334 19.96 -16.21 1.92
N PHE A 335 19.85 -17.16 0.98
CA PHE A 335 18.78 -18.15 0.89
C PHE A 335 19.33 -19.59 0.86
N PRO A 336 19.77 -20.16 2.00
CA PRO A 336 20.40 -21.48 2.04
C PRO A 336 19.52 -22.63 1.53
N ALA A 337 18.19 -22.51 1.68
CA ALA A 337 17.24 -23.49 1.15
C ALA A 337 17.18 -23.45 -0.39
N LEU A 338 17.24 -22.26 -0.98
CA LEU A 338 17.27 -22.07 -2.42
C LEU A 338 18.63 -22.52 -3.00
N ASP A 339 19.73 -22.27 -2.28
CA ASP A 339 21.04 -22.80 -2.66
C ASP A 339 21.03 -24.33 -2.76
N GLY A 340 20.44 -25.01 -1.76
CA GLY A 340 20.29 -26.46 -1.76
C GLY A 340 19.43 -26.96 -2.93
N PHE A 341 18.32 -26.27 -3.22
CA PHE A 341 17.47 -26.58 -4.36
C PHE A 341 18.21 -26.43 -5.70
N ILE A 342 18.93 -25.33 -5.90
CA ILE A 342 19.70 -25.07 -7.12
C ILE A 342 20.83 -26.08 -7.29
N GLU A 343 21.57 -26.43 -6.23
CA GLU A 343 22.57 -27.51 -6.28
C GLU A 343 21.96 -28.88 -6.60
N SER A 344 20.72 -29.14 -6.13
CA SER A 344 20.00 -30.38 -6.43
C SER A 344 19.61 -30.47 -7.91
N ILE A 345 19.09 -29.38 -8.50
CA ILE A 345 18.74 -29.34 -9.93
C ILE A 345 19.99 -29.42 -10.80
N ALA A 346 21.07 -28.75 -10.39
CA ALA A 346 22.30 -28.73 -11.15
C ALA A 346 23.10 -30.05 -11.06
N SER A 347 22.70 -30.97 -10.17
CA SER A 347 23.31 -32.29 -10.01
C SER A 347 22.50 -33.34 -10.77
N PHE A 348 23.13 -34.02 -11.72
CA PHE A 348 22.47 -35.04 -12.55
C PHE A 348 23.41 -36.22 -12.80
N GLY A 349 22.92 -37.45 -12.60
CA GLY A 349 23.72 -38.67 -12.73
C GLY A 349 24.92 -38.69 -11.78
N SER A 350 26.14 -38.82 -12.33
CA SER A 350 27.40 -38.79 -11.57
C SER A 350 27.98 -37.37 -11.37
N VAL A 351 27.32 -36.33 -11.90
CA VAL A 351 27.79 -34.95 -11.82
C VAL A 351 27.17 -34.25 -10.61
N SER A 352 28.02 -33.77 -9.69
CA SER A 352 27.61 -32.91 -8.56
C SER A 352 27.81 -31.45 -8.92
N GLY A 353 26.71 -30.74 -9.19
CA GLY A 353 26.69 -29.30 -9.47
C GLY A 353 26.91 -28.50 -8.18
N LYS A 354 27.79 -27.49 -8.24
CA LYS A 354 28.12 -26.64 -7.09
C LYS A 354 28.02 -25.17 -7.43
N ILE A 355 27.41 -24.38 -6.56
CA ILE A 355 27.31 -22.93 -6.76
C ILE A 355 28.72 -22.32 -6.70
N ARG A 356 29.11 -21.60 -7.76
CA ARG A 356 30.39 -20.89 -7.85
C ARG A 356 30.29 -19.48 -7.26
N CYS A 357 29.26 -18.75 -7.67
CA CYS A 357 28.93 -17.42 -7.20
C CYS A 357 27.47 -17.11 -7.53
N TRP A 358 26.91 -16.08 -6.90
CA TRP A 358 25.53 -15.65 -7.11
C TRP A 358 25.45 -14.12 -7.21
N TYR A 359 24.42 -13.65 -7.90
CA TYR A 359 24.07 -12.24 -8.08
C TYR A 359 22.65 -12.00 -7.61
N TRP A 360 22.44 -10.96 -6.81
CA TRP A 360 21.13 -10.58 -6.32
C TRP A 360 20.73 -9.21 -6.88
N PHE A 361 19.67 -9.20 -7.68
CA PHE A 361 19.06 -8.00 -8.23
C PHE A 361 17.77 -7.73 -7.46
N SER A 362 17.91 -7.06 -6.32
CA SER A 362 16.80 -6.80 -5.39
C SER A 362 15.66 -6.02 -6.02
N GLN A 363 15.95 -5.10 -6.94
CA GLN A 363 14.96 -4.30 -7.65
C GLN A 363 14.08 -5.13 -8.59
N ASP A 364 14.63 -6.21 -9.15
CA ASP A 364 13.95 -7.08 -10.12
C ASP A 364 13.45 -8.40 -9.49
N GLY A 365 13.67 -8.61 -8.18
CA GLY A 365 13.37 -9.87 -7.49
C GLY A 365 14.11 -11.08 -8.08
N LEU A 366 15.25 -10.84 -8.75
CA LEU A 366 15.94 -11.83 -9.57
C LEU A 366 17.25 -12.26 -8.91
N MET A 367 17.42 -13.57 -8.74
CA MET A 367 18.68 -14.16 -8.31
C MET A 367 19.29 -14.99 -9.43
N ILE A 368 20.58 -14.78 -9.72
CA ILE A 368 21.31 -15.51 -10.75
C ILE A 368 22.44 -16.29 -10.09
N TYR A 369 22.45 -17.61 -10.28
CA TYR A 369 23.48 -18.51 -9.80
C TYR A 369 24.40 -18.93 -10.94
N SER A 370 25.71 -18.76 -10.77
CA SER A 370 26.71 -19.34 -11.66
C SER A 370 27.16 -20.68 -11.11
N MET A 371 27.09 -21.74 -11.93
CA MET A 371 27.44 -23.09 -11.50
C MET A 371 28.86 -23.47 -11.88
N SER A 372 29.48 -24.24 -11.00
CA SER A 372 30.70 -25.00 -11.24
C SER A 372 30.36 -26.49 -11.36
N ARG A 373 31.18 -27.22 -12.11
CA ARG A 373 31.10 -28.69 -12.31
C ARG A 373 29.87 -29.20 -13.08
N SER A 374 28.83 -28.39 -13.25
CA SER A 374 27.70 -28.68 -14.15
C SER A 374 27.68 -27.68 -15.33
N ARG A 375 27.55 -28.20 -16.55
CA ARG A 375 27.48 -27.41 -17.80
C ARG A 375 26.25 -27.76 -18.65
N TYR A 376 25.30 -28.48 -18.07
CA TYR A 376 24.08 -28.90 -18.75
C TYR A 376 23.06 -27.76 -18.78
N CYS A 377 22.56 -27.41 -19.97
CA CYS A 377 21.52 -26.39 -20.15
C CYS A 377 20.23 -27.07 -20.62
N GLU A 378 19.18 -27.04 -19.79
CA GLU A 378 17.88 -27.65 -20.09
C GLU A 378 17.23 -27.04 -21.35
N HIS A 379 17.38 -25.73 -21.53
CA HIS A 379 16.87 -25.00 -22.70
C HIS A 379 17.45 -25.50 -24.04
N ILE A 380 18.66 -26.07 -24.01
CA ILE A 380 19.35 -26.60 -25.20
C ILE A 380 19.37 -28.13 -25.19
N GLY A 381 19.03 -28.77 -24.06
CA GLY A 381 19.00 -30.23 -23.88
C GLY A 381 20.37 -30.91 -23.91
N ARG A 382 21.48 -30.19 -23.71
CA ARG A 382 22.85 -30.76 -23.74
C ARG A 382 23.88 -29.94 -22.96
N GLU A 383 25.07 -30.50 -22.78
CA GLU A 383 26.20 -29.82 -22.15
C GLU A 383 26.94 -28.82 -23.07
N HIS A 384 27.39 -27.71 -22.47
CA HIS A 384 28.24 -26.73 -23.13
C HIS A 384 29.73 -27.11 -23.06
N LYS A 385 30.44 -26.99 -24.19
CA LYS A 385 31.87 -27.34 -24.32
C LYS A 385 32.82 -26.40 -23.55
N SER A 386 32.48 -25.12 -23.43
CA SER A 386 33.37 -24.09 -22.84
C SER A 386 32.66 -23.01 -22.01
N ASN A 387 31.34 -22.84 -22.16
CA ASN A 387 30.57 -21.83 -21.44
C ASN A 387 30.08 -22.34 -20.08
N HIS A 388 30.01 -21.44 -19.10
CA HIS A 388 29.36 -21.71 -17.81
C HIS A 388 27.84 -21.63 -17.95
N VAL A 389 27.13 -22.47 -17.20
CA VAL A 389 25.66 -22.41 -17.09
C VAL A 389 25.29 -21.53 -15.91
N PHE A 390 24.24 -20.74 -16.12
CA PHE A 390 23.65 -19.89 -15.10
C PHE A 390 22.20 -20.31 -14.88
N PHE A 391 21.78 -20.32 -13.63
CA PHE A 391 20.38 -20.50 -13.25
C PHE A 391 19.83 -19.14 -12.83
N ALA A 392 18.78 -18.69 -13.50
CA ALA A 392 18.06 -17.47 -13.16
C ALA A 392 16.78 -17.86 -12.42
N PHE A 393 16.57 -17.29 -11.24
CA PHE A 393 15.45 -17.59 -10.37
C PHE A 393 14.75 -16.29 -9.97
N SER A 394 13.47 -16.16 -10.34
CA SER A 394 12.62 -15.07 -9.84
C SER A 394 12.05 -15.47 -8.48
N ILE A 395 12.32 -14.67 -7.46
CA ILE A 395 11.85 -14.91 -6.09
C ILE A 395 10.35 -14.51 -5.93
N GLN A 396 9.67 -14.07 -7.00
CA GLN A 396 8.25 -13.75 -6.97
C GLN A 396 7.31 -14.93 -6.58
N TYR A 397 7.81 -16.17 -6.54
CA TYR A 397 6.99 -17.37 -6.31
C TYR A 397 7.36 -18.21 -5.07
N LEU A 398 8.24 -17.74 -4.18
CA LEU A 398 8.56 -18.45 -2.93
C LEU A 398 7.78 -17.89 -1.74
N THR A 399 6.46 -18.03 -1.77
CA THR A 399 5.63 -18.07 -0.56
C THR A 399 4.60 -19.18 -0.74
N LYS A 400 4.96 -20.37 -0.25
CA LYS A 400 3.98 -21.36 0.19
C LYS A 400 3.69 -21.12 1.66
#